data_AF-A0A2W5UA46-F1
#
_entry.id   AF-A0A2W5UA46-F1
#
_cell.length_a   1.000
_cell.length_b   1.000
_cell.length_c   1.000
_cell.angle_alpha   90.00
_cell.angle_beta   90.00
_cell.angle_gamma   90.00
#
_symmetry.space_group_name_H-M   'P 1'
#
loop_
_entity.id
_entity.type
_entity.pdbx_description
1 polymer ?
#
loop_
_entity_poly.entity_id
_entity_poly.type
_entity_poly.pdbx_seq_one_letter_code
_entity_poly.pdbx_strand_id
1 'polypeptide(L)'
;MANEQNLKKGNRFSKDNQPQRRGREKQFRTLLLDALRKVKVKEKTGRKIDVEDEETGEIRQEDELVEVALTEDMYIQRAIQMSLYDPSMMRDILSRLVPYVKPTAPIYQFELKGTKASDKIREVTQAVADGILPFDAAEVIVKMIRHGAEVEELSDLIARLDALEALLNEQKK
;
A
#
# COMPACT_ATOMS: atom_id res chain seq x y z
N MET A 1 15.43 -34.14 -2.69
CA MET A 1 16.06 -35.06 -1.71
C MET A 1 17.47 -34.64 -1.25
N ALA A 2 18.00 -33.45 -1.58
CA ALA A 2 19.37 -33.06 -1.19
C ALA A 2 19.48 -32.17 0.09
N ASN A 3 18.38 -31.69 0.66
CA ASN A 3 18.44 -30.74 1.78
C ASN A 3 18.42 -31.37 3.18
N GLU A 4 17.87 -32.58 3.35
CA GLU A 4 17.70 -33.17 4.69
C GLU A 4 19.02 -33.69 5.29
N GLN A 5 20.00 -34.02 4.46
CA GLN A 5 21.30 -34.52 4.93
C GLN A 5 22.18 -33.42 5.56
N ASN A 6 21.93 -32.15 5.25
CA ASN A 6 22.73 -31.03 5.75
C ASN A 6 22.30 -30.48 7.12
N LEU A 7 21.09 -30.81 7.59
CA LEU A 7 20.60 -30.35 8.90
C LEU A 7 21.13 -31.17 10.10
N LYS A 8 21.66 -32.38 9.87
CA LYS A 8 22.03 -33.32 10.96
C LYS A 8 23.48 -33.24 11.45
N LYS A 9 24.36 -32.46 10.82
CA LYS A 9 25.71 -32.20 11.35
C LYS A 9 25.80 -30.72 11.70
N GLY A 10 26.11 -30.41 12.96
CA GLY A 10 26.31 -29.06 13.49
C GLY A 10 27.49 -28.35 12.82
N ASN A 11 27.35 -28.05 11.54
CA ASN A 11 28.37 -27.44 10.72
C ASN A 11 28.26 -25.92 10.84
N ARG A 12 29.28 -25.32 11.46
CA ARG A 12 29.43 -23.86 11.50
C ARG A 12 29.59 -23.31 10.08
N PHE A 13 29.04 -22.13 9.84
CA PHE A 13 29.07 -21.45 8.55
C PHE A 13 30.54 -21.20 8.14
N SER A 14 31.04 -21.92 7.11
CA SER A 14 32.39 -21.75 6.57
C SER A 14 32.34 -21.42 5.08
N LYS A 15 33.45 -20.91 4.52
CA LYS A 15 33.56 -20.57 3.10
C LYS A 15 33.33 -21.77 2.18
N ASP A 16 33.70 -22.96 2.64
CA ASP A 16 33.62 -24.22 1.90
C ASP A 16 32.29 -24.96 2.09
N ASN A 17 31.45 -24.51 3.02
CA ASN A 17 30.14 -25.11 3.33
C ASN A 17 29.01 -24.08 3.24
N GLN A 18 29.14 -23.15 2.28
CA GLN A 18 28.06 -22.23 1.96
C GLN A 18 26.96 -22.99 1.22
N PRO A 19 25.68 -22.75 1.55
CA PRO A 19 24.59 -23.28 0.74
C PRO A 19 24.79 -22.78 -0.69
N GLN A 20 24.72 -23.68 -1.67
CA GLN A 20 24.74 -23.29 -3.08
C GLN A 20 23.69 -22.20 -3.26
N ARG A 21 24.12 -21.02 -3.70
CA ARG A 21 23.21 -19.91 -3.98
C ARG A 21 22.20 -20.43 -5.00
N ARG A 22 21.00 -20.78 -4.56
CA ARG A 22 19.86 -20.99 -5.45
C ARG A 22 19.82 -19.72 -6.27
N GLY A 23 20.07 -19.81 -7.58
CA GLY A 23 20.17 -18.66 -8.45
C GLY A 23 18.93 -17.81 -8.22
N ARG A 24 19.08 -16.70 -7.50
CA ARG A 24 17.95 -15.84 -7.20
C ARG A 24 17.50 -15.36 -8.57
N GLU A 25 16.28 -15.72 -8.94
CA GLU A 25 15.69 -15.24 -10.19
C GLU A 25 15.91 -13.73 -10.26
N LYS A 26 16.29 -13.25 -11.45
CA LYS A 26 16.55 -11.83 -11.65
C LYS A 26 15.33 -11.07 -11.14
N GLN A 27 15.57 -10.11 -10.25
CA GLN A 27 14.49 -9.27 -9.75
C GLN A 27 13.82 -8.57 -10.93
N PHE A 28 12.52 -8.30 -10.81
CA PHE A 28 11.72 -7.66 -11.86
C PHE A 28 12.39 -6.40 -12.43
N ARG A 29 13.01 -5.57 -11.57
CA ARG A 29 13.77 -4.38 -11.98
C ARG A 29 14.94 -4.72 -12.93
N THR A 30 15.69 -5.77 -12.63
CA THR A 30 16.81 -6.22 -13.49
C THR A 30 16.30 -6.74 -14.82
N LEU A 31 15.18 -7.48 -14.83
CA LEU A 31 14.53 -7.94 -16.05
C LEU A 31 14.04 -6.77 -16.91
N LEU A 32 13.44 -5.76 -16.28
CA LEU A 32 12.97 -4.55 -16.95
C LEU A 32 14.13 -3.77 -17.58
N LEU A 33 15.23 -3.57 -16.84
CA LEU A 33 16.42 -2.89 -17.35
C LEU A 33 17.07 -3.64 -18.53
N ASP A 34 17.15 -4.97 -18.43
CA ASP A 34 17.63 -5.81 -19.52
C ASP A 34 16.72 -5.72 -20.75
N ALA A 35 15.41 -5.56 -20.56
CA ALA A 35 14.46 -5.36 -21.65
C ALA A 35 14.57 -3.97 -22.28
N LEU A 36 14.67 -2.91 -21.47
CA LEU A 36 14.82 -1.53 -21.94
C LEU A 36 16.08 -1.35 -22.79
N ARG A 37 17.20 -1.95 -22.38
CA ARG A 37 18.47 -1.93 -23.15
C ARG A 37 18.37 -2.58 -24.53
N LYS A 38 17.39 -3.46 -24.76
CA LYS A 38 17.16 -4.09 -26.07
C LYS A 38 16.28 -3.24 -26.99
N VAL A 39 15.48 -2.34 -26.42
CA VAL A 39 14.63 -1.44 -27.19
C VAL A 39 15.49 -0.30 -27.70
N LYS A 40 15.62 -0.21 -29.03
CA LYS A 40 16.25 0.92 -29.70
C LYS A 40 15.20 1.94 -30.09
N VAL A 41 15.47 3.20 -29.82
CA VAL A 41 14.60 4.32 -30.20
C VAL A 41 15.42 5.29 -31.05
N LYS A 42 14.80 5.82 -32.09
CA LYS A 42 15.37 6.91 -32.90
C LYS A 42 15.25 8.20 -32.10
N GLU A 43 16.37 8.78 -31.72
CA GLU A 43 16.45 10.04 -30.99
C GLU A 43 17.00 11.13 -31.91
N LYS A 44 16.41 12.33 -31.83
CA LYS A 44 16.89 13.51 -32.55
C LYS A 44 18.12 14.04 -31.84
N THR A 45 19.28 13.99 -32.49
CA THR A 45 20.55 14.42 -31.89
C THR A 45 20.77 15.94 -31.95
N GLY A 46 19.84 16.69 -32.54
CA GLY A 46 19.94 18.16 -32.66
C GLY A 46 20.95 18.63 -33.70
N ARG A 47 21.59 17.71 -34.43
CA ARG A 47 22.37 18.02 -35.64
C ARG A 47 21.44 17.96 -36.84
N LYS A 48 21.52 18.97 -37.70
CA LYS A 48 20.78 19.02 -38.95
C LYS A 48 21.61 18.37 -40.04
N ILE A 49 21.03 17.43 -40.76
CA ILE A 49 21.58 16.85 -41.98
C ILE A 49 20.84 17.45 -43.16
N ASP A 50 21.61 17.84 -44.16
CA ASP A 50 21.10 18.27 -45.46
C ASP A 50 20.68 17.00 -46.23
N VAL A 51 19.38 16.79 -46.38
CA VAL A 51 18.80 15.71 -47.19
C VAL A 51 18.37 16.32 -48.52
N GLU A 52 18.92 15.82 -49.62
CA GLU A 52 18.59 16.27 -50.98
C GLU A 52 17.45 15.43 -51.53
N ASP A 53 16.33 16.09 -51.90
CA ASP A 53 15.21 15.42 -52.57
C ASP A 53 15.61 15.08 -54.02
N GLU A 54 15.68 13.78 -54.36
CA GLU A 54 16.17 13.27 -55.65
C GLU A 54 15.36 13.78 -56.88
N GLU A 55 14.12 14.25 -56.69
CA GLU A 55 13.25 14.72 -57.78
C GLU A 55 13.23 16.24 -57.97
N THR A 56 13.52 17.03 -56.94
CA THR A 56 13.41 18.50 -56.97
C THR A 56 14.73 19.22 -56.76
N GLY A 57 15.79 18.54 -56.31
CA GLY A 57 17.10 19.12 -56.02
C GLY A 57 17.07 20.13 -54.85
N GLU A 58 16.00 20.11 -54.05
CA GLU A 58 15.88 20.97 -52.87
C GLU A 58 16.58 20.30 -51.68
N ILE A 59 17.47 21.05 -51.03
CA ILE A 59 18.14 20.61 -49.81
C ILE A 59 17.25 20.96 -48.61
N ARG A 60 16.73 19.94 -47.93
CA ARG A 60 15.94 20.08 -46.70
C ARG A 60 16.80 19.74 -45.50
N GLN A 61 16.79 20.63 -44.51
CA GLN A 61 17.48 20.40 -43.24
C GLN A 61 16.61 19.54 -42.33
N GLU A 62 16.94 18.26 -42.21
CA GLU A 62 16.26 17.33 -41.31
C GLU A 62 17.12 17.02 -40.08
N ASP A 63 16.47 16.70 -38.94
CA ASP A 63 17.19 16.32 -37.73
C ASP A 63 17.80 14.92 -37.88
N GLU A 64 19.09 14.76 -37.57
CA GLU A 64 19.77 13.47 -37.54
C GLU A 64 19.13 12.56 -36.47
N LEU A 65 18.54 11.46 -36.93
CA LEU A 65 17.95 10.43 -36.08
C LEU A 65 18.99 9.33 -35.82
N VAL A 66 19.50 9.27 -34.59
CA VAL A 66 20.44 8.22 -34.16
C VAL A 66 19.69 7.17 -33.35
N GLU A 67 19.98 5.88 -33.61
CA GLU A 67 19.43 4.78 -32.83
C GLU A 67 20.18 4.64 -31.49
N VAL A 68 19.54 5.07 -30.41
CA VAL A 68 20.08 4.96 -29.05
C VAL A 68 19.29 3.90 -28.27
N ALA A 69 19.98 3.15 -27.42
CA ALA A 69 19.34 2.20 -26.51
C ALA A 69 18.55 2.96 -25.43
N LEU A 70 17.31 2.55 -25.18
CA LEU A 70 16.43 3.25 -24.24
C LEU A 70 16.94 3.08 -22.79
N THR A 71 17.42 4.16 -22.19
CA THR A 71 17.84 4.20 -20.78
C THR A 71 16.64 4.40 -19.85
N GLU A 72 16.81 4.13 -18.55
CA GLU A 72 15.76 4.32 -17.53
C GLU A 72 15.27 5.77 -17.50
N ASP A 73 16.21 6.72 -17.51
CA ASP A 73 15.90 8.17 -17.50
C ASP A 73 15.13 8.60 -18.75
N MET A 74 15.51 8.11 -19.94
CA MET A 74 14.82 8.41 -21.20
C MET A 74 13.42 7.80 -21.24
N TYR A 75 13.25 6.59 -20.71
CA TYR A 75 11.94 5.96 -20.60
C TYR A 75 11.02 6.78 -19.68
N ILE A 76 11.54 7.26 -18.55
CA ILE A 76 10.79 8.10 -17.61
C ILE A 76 10.41 9.44 -18.26
N GLN A 77 11.35 10.12 -18.93
CA GLN A 77 11.07 11.38 -19.62
C GLN A 77 9.99 11.21 -20.70
N ARG A 78 10.09 10.14 -21.49
CA ARG A 78 9.08 9.82 -22.51
C ARG A 78 7.73 9.48 -21.88
N ALA A 79 7.70 8.74 -20.77
CA ALA A 79 6.46 8.44 -20.05
C ALA A 79 5.79 9.73 -19.54
N ILE A 80 6.56 10.70 -19.05
CA ILE A 80 6.06 12.02 -18.63
C ILE A 80 5.51 12.78 -19.85
N GLN A 81 6.24 12.83 -20.97
CA GLN A 81 5.77 13.48 -22.20
C GLN A 81 4.47 12.85 -22.72
N MET A 82 4.38 11.53 -22.74
CA MET A 82 3.16 10.81 -23.13
C MET A 82 2.01 11.08 -22.16
N SER A 83 2.30 11.22 -20.86
CA SER A 83 1.27 11.54 -19.86
C SER A 83 0.62 12.90 -20.08
N LEU A 84 1.28 13.84 -20.77
CA LEU A 84 0.65 15.11 -21.15
C LEU A 84 -0.51 14.92 -22.13
N TYR A 85 -0.50 13.84 -22.90
CA TYR A 85 -1.55 13.50 -23.88
C TYR A 85 -2.57 12.49 -23.33
N ASP A 86 -2.18 11.63 -22.39
CA ASP A 86 -3.06 10.66 -21.73
C ASP A 86 -3.36 11.05 -20.27
N PRO A 87 -4.58 11.55 -19.97
CA PRO A 87 -4.99 11.95 -18.63
C PRO A 87 -4.93 10.83 -17.58
N SER A 88 -5.07 9.56 -18.00
CA SER A 88 -5.02 8.42 -17.09
C SER A 88 -3.59 8.20 -16.55
N MET A 89 -2.61 8.22 -17.44
CA MET A 89 -1.18 8.14 -17.07
C MET A 89 -0.77 9.33 -16.19
N MET A 90 -1.25 10.54 -16.50
CA MET A 90 -0.98 11.72 -15.69
C MET A 90 -1.53 11.55 -14.27
N ARG A 91 -2.76 11.07 -14.11
CA ARG A 91 -3.36 10.81 -12.80
C ARG A 91 -2.53 9.81 -11.99
N ASP A 92 -2.08 8.73 -12.61
CA ASP A 92 -1.29 7.70 -11.93
C ASP A 92 0.08 8.25 -11.48
N ILE A 93 0.75 9.01 -12.33
CA ILE A 93 2.03 9.66 -11.99
C ILE A 93 1.83 10.67 -10.86
N LEU A 94 0.82 11.55 -10.98
CA LEU A 94 0.52 12.57 -9.97
C LEU A 94 0.11 11.95 -8.64
N SER A 95 -0.66 10.87 -8.63
CA SER A 95 -1.09 10.17 -7.40
C SER A 95 0.07 9.57 -6.62
N ARG A 96 1.19 9.26 -7.28
CA ARG A 96 2.42 8.78 -6.63
C ARG A 96 3.34 9.91 -6.19
N LEU A 97 3.40 11.00 -6.96
CA LEU A 97 4.19 12.19 -6.61
C LEU A 97 3.56 12.99 -5.47
N VAL A 98 2.24 13.15 -5.51
CA VAL A 98 1.42 13.84 -4.52
C VAL A 98 0.40 12.82 -4.00
N PRO A 99 0.78 12.01 -2.99
CA PRO A 99 -0.15 11.03 -2.45
C PRO A 99 -1.38 11.73 -1.89
N TYR A 100 -2.55 11.21 -2.23
CA TYR A 100 -3.80 11.69 -1.66
C TYR A 100 -3.77 11.49 -0.14
N VAL A 101 -3.67 12.59 0.59
CA VAL A 101 -3.87 12.57 2.04
C VAL A 101 -5.36 12.34 2.25
N LYS A 102 -5.73 11.15 2.74
CA LYS A 102 -7.13 10.91 3.12
C LYS A 102 -7.49 11.93 4.21
N PRO A 103 -8.66 12.60 4.13
CA PRO A 103 -9.12 13.43 5.23
C PRO A 103 -9.19 12.57 6.48
N THR A 104 -8.25 12.77 7.41
CA THR A 104 -8.30 12.13 8.72
C THR A 104 -9.20 12.97 9.60
N ALA A 105 -10.08 12.31 10.35
CA ALA A 105 -10.87 13.00 11.36
C ALA A 105 -9.91 13.73 12.33
N PRO A 106 -10.30 14.92 12.83
CA PRO A 106 -9.52 15.62 13.84
C PRO A 106 -9.33 14.74 15.07
N ILE A 107 -8.21 14.91 15.76
CA ILE A 107 -7.94 14.20 17.01
C ILE A 107 -8.71 14.92 18.12
N TYR A 108 -9.70 14.24 18.70
CA TYR A 108 -10.43 14.71 19.88
C TYR A 108 -9.89 14.02 21.13
N GLN A 109 -9.61 14.80 22.17
CA GLN A 109 -9.21 14.29 23.47
C GLN A 109 -10.37 14.50 24.45
N PHE A 110 -10.91 13.41 24.98
CA PHE A 110 -11.92 13.45 26.03
C PHE A 110 -11.70 12.27 26.97
N GLU A 111 -12.13 12.42 28.22
CA GLU A 111 -12.05 11.38 29.24
C GLU A 111 -13.45 10.87 29.57
N LEU A 112 -13.58 9.55 29.69
CA LEU A 112 -14.78 8.91 30.23
C LEU A 112 -14.48 8.41 31.64
N LYS A 113 -15.18 8.95 32.63
CA LYS A 113 -14.99 8.66 34.06
C LYS A 113 -16.08 7.74 34.60
N GLY A 114 -17.23 7.68 33.93
CA GLY A 114 -18.35 6.84 34.31
C GLY A 114 -17.99 5.35 34.27
N THR A 115 -18.44 4.59 35.27
CA THR A 115 -18.29 3.14 35.32
C THR A 115 -19.38 2.46 34.50
N LYS A 116 -20.63 2.94 34.61
CA LYS A 116 -21.78 2.41 33.87
C LYS A 116 -21.89 3.02 32.48
N ALA A 117 -22.45 2.24 31.54
CA ALA A 117 -22.72 2.68 30.17
C ALA A 117 -23.60 3.96 30.13
N SER A 118 -24.57 4.08 31.03
CA SER A 118 -25.44 5.26 31.15
C SER A 118 -24.66 6.54 31.46
N ASP A 119 -23.68 6.45 32.35
CA ASP A 119 -22.92 7.59 32.84
C ASP A 119 -21.96 8.06 31.74
N LYS A 120 -21.32 7.11 31.05
CA LYS A 120 -20.47 7.39 29.87
C LYS A 120 -21.26 8.07 28.75
N ILE A 121 -22.50 7.67 28.48
CA ILE A 121 -23.33 8.32 27.45
C ILE A 121 -23.65 9.77 27.83
N ARG A 122 -23.94 10.04 29.11
CA ARG A 122 -24.16 11.41 29.61
C ARG A 122 -22.90 12.26 29.49
N GLU A 123 -21.73 11.71 29.82
CA GLU A 123 -20.45 12.39 29.66
C GLU A 123 -20.14 12.73 28.20
N VAL A 124 -20.39 11.81 27.26
CA VAL A 124 -20.26 12.08 25.82
C VAL A 124 -21.22 13.18 25.38
N THR A 125 -22.46 13.16 25.88
CA THR A 125 -23.46 14.18 25.56
C THR A 125 -23.03 15.56 26.08
N GLN A 126 -22.45 15.61 27.28
CA GLN A 126 -21.89 16.85 27.85
C GLN A 126 -20.71 17.35 27.02
N ALA A 127 -19.80 16.46 26.61
CA ALA A 127 -18.65 16.83 25.76
C ALA A 127 -19.06 17.41 24.40
N VAL A 128 -20.21 16.98 23.85
CA VAL A 128 -20.80 17.60 22.65
C VAL A 128 -21.36 18.98 22.95
N ALA A 129 -22.07 19.14 24.08
CA ALA A 129 -22.63 20.42 24.50
C ALA A 129 -21.54 21.47 24.75
N ASP A 130 -20.40 21.04 25.29
CA ASP A 130 -19.22 21.89 25.55
C ASP A 130 -18.40 22.18 24.27
N GLY A 131 -18.77 21.58 23.13
CA GLY A 131 -18.11 21.78 21.83
C GLY A 131 -16.76 21.07 21.67
N ILE A 132 -16.40 20.17 22.61
CA ILE A 132 -15.15 19.39 22.57
C ILE A 132 -15.22 18.33 21.46
N LEU A 133 -16.42 17.78 21.25
CA LEU A 133 -16.66 16.67 20.33
C LEU A 133 -17.77 17.03 19.33
N PRO A 134 -17.60 16.80 18.01
CA PRO A 134 -18.67 16.98 17.05
C PRO A 134 -19.75 15.92 17.21
N PHE A 135 -20.97 16.27 16.82
CA PHE A 135 -22.15 15.40 16.88
C PHE A 135 -21.91 14.04 16.18
N ASP A 136 -21.31 14.06 14.98
CA ASP A 136 -21.06 12.85 14.20
C ASP A 136 -20.14 11.85 14.94
N ALA A 137 -19.11 12.35 15.64
CA ALA A 137 -18.23 11.50 16.43
C ALA A 137 -18.93 10.95 17.68
N ALA A 138 -19.80 11.75 18.31
CA ALA A 138 -20.58 11.31 19.47
C ALA A 138 -21.54 10.18 19.12
N GLU A 139 -22.23 10.26 17.97
CA GLU A 139 -23.14 9.21 17.54
C GLU A 139 -22.42 7.86 17.42
N VAL A 140 -21.22 7.86 16.84
CA VAL A 140 -20.38 6.67 16.73
C VAL A 140 -19.96 6.15 18.11
N ILE A 141 -19.52 7.04 19.01
CA ILE A 141 -19.08 6.65 20.35
C ILE A 141 -20.23 6.07 21.19
N VAL A 142 -21.42 6.66 21.12
CA VAL A 142 -22.62 6.15 21.83
C VAL A 142 -23.00 4.77 21.33
N LYS A 143 -22.93 4.52 20.01
CA LYS A 143 -23.14 3.18 19.45
C LYS A 143 -22.11 2.17 19.97
N MET A 144 -20.84 2.57 20.07
CA MET A 144 -19.78 1.71 20.63
C MET A 144 -20.03 1.37 22.09
N ILE A 145 -20.42 2.35 22.92
CA ILE A 145 -20.72 2.14 24.35
C ILE A 145 -21.90 1.18 24.51
N ARG A 146 -22.96 1.35 23.71
CA ARG A 146 -24.13 0.46 23.72
C ARG A 146 -23.75 -0.97 23.37
N HIS A 147 -22.98 -1.17 22.30
CA HIS A 147 -22.56 -2.51 21.89
C HIS A 147 -21.69 -3.18 22.96
N GLY A 148 -20.82 -2.41 23.62
CA GLY A 148 -20.04 -2.91 24.76
C GLY A 148 -20.92 -3.38 25.93
N ALA A 149 -21.97 -2.63 26.27
CA ALA A 149 -22.91 -3.01 27.32
C ALA A 149 -23.71 -4.27 26.97
N GLU A 150 -24.17 -4.38 25.72
CA GLU A 150 -24.88 -5.58 25.23
C GLU A 150 -23.98 -6.83 25.31
N VAL A 151 -22.68 -6.70 24.99
CA VAL A 151 -21.71 -7.79 25.11
C VAL A 151 -21.48 -8.19 26.57
N GLU A 152 -21.40 -7.23 27.49
CA GLU A 152 -21.26 -7.49 28.92
C GLU A 152 -22.48 -8.25 29.46
N GLU A 153 -23.70 -7.79 29.14
CA GLU A 153 -24.95 -8.46 29.55
C GLU A 153 -25.04 -9.89 28.99
N LEU A 154 -24.69 -10.09 27.72
CA LEU A 154 -24.67 -11.43 27.11
C LEU A 154 -23.64 -12.35 27.77
N SER A 155 -22.45 -11.83 28.10
CA SER A 155 -21.40 -12.60 28.79
C SER A 155 -21.86 -13.03 30.18
N ASP A 156 -22.50 -12.14 30.92
CA ASP A 156 -23.08 -12.42 32.24
C ASP A 156 -24.20 -13.47 32.17
N LEU A 157 -25.04 -13.41 31.14
CA LEU A 157 -26.10 -14.40 30.91
C LEU A 157 -25.53 -15.78 30.60
N ILE A 158 -24.48 -15.87 29.79
CA ILE A 158 -23.79 -17.14 29.49
C ILE A 158 -23.20 -17.73 30.77
N ALA A 159 -22.50 -16.93 31.57
CA ALA A 159 -21.91 -17.41 32.83
C ALA A 159 -22.97 -17.93 33.81
N ARG A 160 -24.14 -17.28 33.89
CA ARG A 160 -25.26 -17.75 34.70
C ARG A 160 -25.88 -19.03 34.15
N LEU A 161 -25.97 -19.17 32.83
CA LEU A 161 -26.47 -20.38 32.18
C LEU A 161 -25.55 -21.58 32.49
N ASP A 162 -24.24 -21.42 32.32
CA ASP A 162 -23.25 -22.45 32.60
C ASP A 162 -23.30 -22.91 34.08
N ALA A 163 -23.46 -21.96 35.00
CA ALA A 163 -23.62 -22.27 36.42
C ALA A 163 -24.90 -23.07 36.71
N LEU A 164 -26.01 -22.74 36.06
CA LEU A 164 -27.26 -23.49 36.18
C LEU A 164 -27.15 -24.88 35.55
N GLU A 165 -26.52 -25.01 34.38
CA GLU A 165 -26.30 -26.30 33.73
C GLU A 165 -25.40 -27.23 34.57
N ALA A 166 -24.38 -26.68 35.24
CA ALA A 166 -23.54 -27.43 36.18
C ALA A 166 -24.35 -28.02 37.35
N LEU A 167 -25.16 -27.19 38.01
CA LEU A 167 -26.02 -27.63 39.12
C LEU A 167 -27.04 -28.69 38.68
N LEU A 168 -27.60 -28.55 37.48
CA LEU A 168 -28.58 -29.49 36.93
C LEU A 168 -27.95 -30.85 36.56
N ASN A 169 -26.68 -30.85 36.11
CA ASN A 169 -25.91 -32.06 35.86
C ASN A 169 -25.49 -32.78 37.15
N GLU A 170 -25.24 -32.04 38.23
CA GLU A 170 -24.99 -32.62 39.56
C GLU A 170 -26.25 -33.29 40.13
N GLN A 171 -27.44 -32.72 39.95
CA GLN A 171 -28.70 -33.30 40.42
C GLN A 171 -29.20 -34.52 39.62
N LYS A 172 -28.68 -34.74 38.41
CA LYS A 172 -29.03 -35.90 37.57
C LYS A 172 -28.13 -37.12 37.79
N LYS A 173 -27.09 -37.02 38.62
CA LYS A 173 -26.28 -38.16 39.10
C LYS A 173 -26.84 -38.68 40.43
#